data_AF-A0A954VYD8-F1
#
_entry.id   AF-A0A954VYD8-F1
#
_cell.length_a   1.000
_cell.length_b   1.000
_cell.length_c   1.000
_cell.angle_alpha   90.00
_cell.angle_beta   90.00
_cell.angle_gamma   90.00
#
_symmetry.space_group_name_H-M   'P 1'
#
loop_
_entity.id
_entity.type
_entity.pdbx_description
1 polymer ?
#
loop_
_entity_poly.entity_id
_entity_poly.type
_entity_poly.pdbx_seq_one_letter_code
_entity_poly.pdbx_strand_id
1 'polypeptide(L)'
;MLRQYHSKLYVPDRMMLSFNKPQARVDVRQLYLLIMLFSCGCRQPDPIAESIADMPAATVMSIDQWEQIRMFGQSAGYSRFTCTTVQDDRFPQHHQVVQYSRDIMLSLRRFGQSTDQQIRYTSWETRDGQLLAVRSEMRTGSQNLISDGVIADGQLVISSDQLPSSERRMDWPREARSYFGVERSLIQQPLEAYEQRRLIILQPIDHSLAEVTLTANDLEQLDIQNQPASVRRVHMSTRLPNGQEIESLVWMNSQGIIVRSETAGQVFEVTDSETAIRSGRQRADITSHITIPSSPIANPDETRRIRYRMNLDTATDLAPFPASRFQQVTQLSDRSFEIVVTESKTFWQTNQSKAQEGMQLPAEISVSLESNQIITSDAAEVQSLAKQIYQTANTPAAIAVACEQLVFDTVDEKNFSTAFATAAEVARSKSGDCTEHAVLLAALCRTKNVPARVALGLIYVPATQEFAYHMWTEVYVQSTWAPLDATKAQTGTSACYIKIADASFDDGSPLQALLPVAKILGHVTLEVMEIE
;
A
#
# COMPACT_ATOMS: atom_id res chain seq x y z
N MET A 1 28.52 -34.46 62.77
CA MET A 1 27.67 -33.50 63.54
C MET A 1 26.67 -32.93 62.54
N LEU A 2 25.34 -33.05 62.72
CA LEU A 2 24.48 -32.35 63.71
C LEU A 2 24.61 -30.82 63.54
N ARG A 3 23.58 -30.02 63.23
CA ARG A 3 22.10 -30.17 63.13
C ARG A 3 21.62 -29.45 61.84
N GLN A 4 20.57 -29.83 61.09
CA GLN A 4 19.17 -30.18 61.38
C GLN A 4 18.28 -28.98 61.75
N TYR A 5 17.41 -28.54 60.82
CA TYR A 5 16.01 -28.18 61.11
C TYR A 5 15.08 -28.31 59.87
N HIS A 6 13.84 -28.64 60.17
CA HIS A 6 12.66 -29.02 59.38
C HIS A 6 12.10 -27.89 58.46
N SER A 7 11.15 -28.09 57.53
CA SER A 7 10.25 -29.24 57.23
C SER A 7 9.81 -29.28 55.74
N LYS A 8 9.22 -30.41 55.30
CA LYS A 8 8.36 -30.49 54.11
C LYS A 8 6.90 -30.19 54.48
N LEU A 9 6.10 -29.63 53.55
CA LEU A 9 4.76 -30.14 53.20
C LEU A 9 4.29 -29.54 51.85
N TYR A 10 3.07 -29.90 51.40
CA TYR A 10 2.72 -29.99 49.97
C TYR A 10 1.54 -29.07 49.57
N VAL A 11 1.61 -28.57 48.32
CA VAL A 11 0.58 -28.04 47.39
C VAL A 11 -0.87 -28.49 47.73
N PRO A 12 -1.89 -27.61 47.77
CA PRO A 12 -2.43 -26.85 46.61
C PRO A 12 -2.65 -25.32 46.87
N ASP A 13 -3.02 -24.47 45.91
CA ASP A 13 -3.83 -24.69 44.70
C ASP A 13 -3.53 -23.73 43.51
N ARG A 14 -4.20 -23.94 42.37
CA ARG A 14 -4.11 -23.09 41.15
C ARG A 14 -4.76 -21.72 41.36
N MET A 15 -3.99 -20.65 41.20
CA MET A 15 -4.52 -19.31 40.90
C MET A 15 -4.12 -18.89 39.49
N MET A 16 -5.08 -18.79 38.57
CA MET A 16 -4.83 -18.22 37.24
C MET A 16 -4.74 -16.70 37.33
N LEU A 17 -3.55 -16.16 37.06
CA LEU A 17 -3.36 -14.73 36.77
C LEU A 17 -3.07 -14.58 35.28
N SER A 18 -4.10 -14.26 34.51
CA SER A 18 -4.00 -13.92 33.10
C SER A 18 -3.35 -12.55 32.94
N PHE A 19 -2.04 -12.52 32.69
CA PHE A 19 -1.34 -11.32 32.26
C PHE A 19 -1.75 -10.97 30.82
N ASN A 20 -2.84 -10.22 30.67
CA ASN A 20 -3.14 -9.51 29.44
C ASN A 20 -1.99 -8.53 29.16
N LYS A 21 -1.14 -8.85 28.19
CA LYS A 21 -0.29 -7.84 27.56
C LYS A 21 -1.23 -6.86 26.82
N PRO A 22 -1.06 -5.54 26.98
CA PRO A 22 -1.70 -4.62 26.05
C PRO A 22 -1.10 -4.84 24.66
N GLN A 23 -1.94 -5.12 23.66
CA GLN A 23 -1.52 -5.00 22.27
C GLN A 23 -1.17 -3.53 22.00
N ALA A 24 -0.03 -3.28 21.36
CA ALA A 24 0.37 -1.93 20.99
C ALA A 24 -0.61 -1.41 19.91
N ARG A 25 -1.24 -0.27 20.17
CA ARG A 25 -2.04 0.43 19.14
C ARG A 25 -1.09 1.14 18.19
N VAL A 26 -1.23 0.86 16.90
CA VAL A 26 -0.44 1.46 15.83
C VAL A 26 -1.00 2.86 15.53
N ASP A 27 -0.12 3.86 15.36
CA ASP A 27 -0.52 5.10 14.70
C ASP A 27 -0.37 4.89 13.18
N VAL A 28 -1.50 4.83 12.47
CA VAL A 28 -1.57 4.33 11.08
C VAL A 28 -1.29 5.46 10.06
N ARG A 29 -0.78 6.61 10.54
CA ARG A 29 -0.72 7.95 9.93
C ARG A 29 -0.10 8.12 8.54
N GLN A 30 0.39 7.06 7.91
CA GLN A 30 1.22 7.10 6.71
C GLN A 30 0.84 6.03 5.67
N LEU A 31 -0.07 5.13 6.01
CA LEU A 31 -0.48 4.02 5.13
C LEU A 31 -1.16 4.52 3.83
N TYR A 32 -2.21 5.32 3.95
CA TYR A 32 -2.88 5.87 2.76
C TYR A 32 -1.95 6.77 1.94
N LEU A 33 -0.92 7.35 2.55
CA LEU A 33 0.01 8.21 1.83
C LEU A 33 0.76 7.47 0.72
N LEU A 34 1.10 6.20 0.92
CA LEU A 34 1.69 5.34 -0.10
C LEU A 34 0.62 4.73 -1.02
N ILE A 35 -0.56 4.36 -0.51
CA ILE A 35 -1.69 3.88 -1.33
C ILE A 35 -2.05 4.87 -2.44
N MET A 36 -2.16 6.16 -2.11
CA MET A 36 -2.74 7.13 -3.02
C MET A 36 -1.83 7.51 -4.20
N LEU A 37 -0.51 7.29 -4.13
CA LEU A 37 0.43 7.76 -5.17
C LEU A 37 0.22 7.16 -6.56
N PHE A 38 -0.46 6.01 -6.66
CA PHE A 38 -0.19 5.05 -7.73
C PHE A 38 -1.39 4.67 -8.63
N SER A 39 -2.04 5.62 -9.33
CA SER A 39 -3.25 5.25 -10.10
C SER A 39 -3.81 6.31 -11.08
N CYS A 40 -3.88 6.03 -12.39
CA CYS A 40 -4.53 6.89 -13.40
C CYS A 40 -5.18 6.07 -14.52
N GLY A 41 -6.32 6.34 -15.22
CA GLY A 41 -7.44 7.29 -15.19
C GLY A 41 -7.93 8.09 -16.41
N CYS A 42 -8.86 7.60 -17.27
CA CYS A 42 -9.96 8.36 -17.96
C CYS A 42 -11.08 7.49 -18.67
N ARG A 43 -12.30 8.07 -18.87
CA ARG A 43 -13.31 7.94 -20.00
C ARG A 43 -14.24 6.70 -20.09
N GLN A 44 -15.42 6.69 -20.76
CA GLN A 44 -16.54 7.66 -21.08
C GLN A 44 -17.82 6.86 -21.59
N PRO A 45 -19.00 7.47 -21.92
CA PRO A 45 -20.32 6.79 -21.73
C PRO A 45 -21.41 6.85 -22.86
N ASP A 46 -22.51 6.08 -22.71
CA ASP A 46 -23.95 6.52 -22.61
C ASP A 46 -24.99 5.32 -22.62
N PRO A 47 -26.30 5.46 -22.20
CA PRO A 47 -27.04 4.46 -21.35
C PRO A 47 -28.35 3.77 -21.91
N ILE A 48 -29.19 2.99 -21.15
CA ILE A 48 -30.46 3.39 -20.40
C ILE A 48 -30.88 2.50 -19.14
N ALA A 49 -31.92 1.59 -19.06
CA ALA A 49 -32.70 1.25 -17.82
C ALA A 49 -33.53 -0.11 -17.62
N GLU A 50 -33.37 -0.84 -16.46
CA GLU A 50 -34.41 -1.48 -15.51
C GLU A 50 -35.04 -2.93 -15.57
N SER A 51 -35.32 -3.60 -14.38
CA SER A 51 -36.69 -4.04 -13.83
C SER A 51 -37.00 -5.33 -12.90
N ILE A 52 -36.84 -5.34 -11.52
CA ILE A 52 -37.15 -6.38 -10.41
C ILE A 52 -37.97 -5.61 -9.33
N ALA A 53 -39.05 -6.22 -8.81
CA ALA A 53 -39.58 -5.99 -7.44
C ALA A 53 -39.58 -7.31 -6.62
N ASP A 54 -39.67 -7.37 -5.29
CA ASP A 54 -39.88 -6.31 -4.27
C ASP A 54 -39.46 -6.78 -2.86
N MET A 55 -39.23 -5.84 -1.94
CA MET A 55 -39.35 -5.94 -0.47
C MET A 55 -39.01 -4.57 0.17
N PRO A 56 -39.57 -4.22 1.35
CA PRO A 56 -39.78 -2.81 1.72
C PRO A 56 -38.50 -2.08 2.10
N ALA A 57 -38.24 -0.97 1.41
CA ALA A 57 -37.11 -0.08 1.69
C ALA A 57 -37.44 0.93 2.81
N ALA A 58 -36.52 1.11 3.76
CA ALA A 58 -36.41 2.37 4.47
C ALA A 58 -35.92 3.44 3.46
N THR A 59 -36.62 4.57 3.38
CA THR A 59 -36.38 5.57 2.34
C THR A 59 -35.04 6.29 2.54
N VAL A 60 -33.98 5.80 1.89
CA VAL A 60 -32.77 6.58 1.66
C VAL A 60 -33.11 7.69 0.67
N MET A 61 -33.54 8.83 1.19
CA MET A 61 -33.59 10.08 0.41
C MET A 61 -32.17 10.38 -0.07
N SER A 62 -32.04 10.85 -1.31
CA SER A 62 -30.76 10.96 -2.00
C SER A 62 -29.72 11.73 -1.20
N ILE A 63 -28.56 11.12 -0.97
CA ILE A 63 -27.42 11.77 -0.31
C ILE A 63 -26.56 12.44 -1.39
N ASP A 64 -26.18 13.69 -1.16
CA ASP A 64 -25.16 14.42 -1.90
C ASP A 64 -24.31 15.18 -0.88
N GLN A 65 -23.15 14.62 -0.55
CA GLN A 65 -22.28 15.03 0.55
C GLN A 65 -20.93 15.47 0.00
N TRP A 66 -20.57 16.73 0.23
CA TRP A 66 -19.26 17.27 -0.11
C TRP A 66 -18.35 17.28 1.11
N GLU A 67 -17.08 16.98 0.89
CA GLU A 67 -16.06 16.86 1.93
C GLU A 67 -14.78 17.57 1.48
N GLN A 68 -14.14 18.32 2.39
CA GLN A 68 -12.75 18.75 2.20
C GLN A 68 -11.82 17.61 2.58
N ILE A 69 -10.74 17.43 1.81
CA ILE A 69 -9.66 16.49 2.16
C ILE A 69 -8.45 17.29 2.63
N ARG A 70 -7.93 16.91 3.79
CA ARG A 70 -6.66 17.40 4.31
C ARG A 70 -5.67 16.25 4.48
N MET A 71 -4.40 16.46 4.12
CA MET A 71 -3.29 15.54 4.41
C MET A 71 -2.37 16.23 5.41
N PHE A 72 -2.15 15.61 6.58
CA PHE A 72 -1.33 16.17 7.67
C PHE A 72 -1.75 17.60 8.08
N GLY A 73 -3.05 17.88 8.02
CA GLY A 73 -3.63 19.20 8.30
C GLY A 73 -3.54 20.20 7.13
N GLN A 74 -2.73 19.96 6.10
CA GLN A 74 -2.69 20.78 4.89
C GLN A 74 -3.86 20.47 3.97
N SER A 75 -4.43 21.48 3.32
CA SER A 75 -5.49 21.36 2.32
C SER A 75 -4.99 20.60 1.08
N ALA A 76 -5.66 19.51 0.71
CA ALA A 76 -5.14 18.52 -0.23
C ALA A 76 -6.13 18.04 -1.29
N GLY A 77 -7.41 18.42 -1.22
CA GLY A 77 -8.42 17.83 -2.11
C GLY A 77 -9.86 18.04 -1.68
N TYR A 78 -10.77 17.37 -2.37
CA TYR A 78 -12.16 17.21 -1.95
C TYR A 78 -12.68 15.82 -2.28
N SER A 79 -13.79 15.45 -1.65
CA SER A 79 -14.60 14.29 -2.01
C SER A 79 -16.05 14.71 -2.18
N ARG A 80 -16.78 13.98 -3.01
CA ARG A 80 -18.24 14.05 -3.13
C ARG A 80 -18.78 12.62 -3.04
N PHE A 81 -19.38 12.29 -1.92
CA PHE A 81 -20.13 11.05 -1.73
C PHE A 81 -21.59 11.26 -2.12
N THR A 82 -22.13 10.31 -2.88
CA THR A 82 -23.52 10.30 -3.32
C THR A 82 -24.14 8.92 -3.12
N CYS A 83 -25.41 8.91 -2.73
CA CYS A 83 -26.24 7.72 -2.70
C CYS A 83 -27.57 8.06 -3.37
N THR A 84 -27.85 7.44 -4.51
CA THR A 84 -29.04 7.70 -5.32
C THR A 84 -29.74 6.39 -5.65
N THR A 85 -31.06 6.46 -5.86
CA THR A 85 -31.84 5.33 -6.38
C THR A 85 -32.01 5.56 -7.87
N VAL A 86 -31.46 4.67 -8.71
CA VAL A 86 -31.31 4.85 -10.16
C VAL A 86 -31.90 3.69 -10.95
N GLN A 87 -32.10 3.94 -12.24
CA GLN A 87 -32.69 3.06 -13.25
C GLN A 87 -31.60 2.77 -14.30
N ASP A 88 -31.22 1.50 -14.51
CA ASP A 88 -29.94 1.13 -15.18
C ASP A 88 -30.07 -0.13 -16.06
N ASP A 89 -29.76 -0.01 -17.36
CA ASP A 89 -29.95 -1.05 -18.42
C ASP A 89 -29.13 -2.32 -18.17
N ARG A 90 -28.02 -2.20 -17.43
CA ARG A 90 -27.13 -3.34 -17.11
C ARG A 90 -27.75 -4.26 -16.07
N PHE A 91 -28.75 -3.75 -15.37
CA PHE A 91 -29.61 -4.51 -14.48
C PHE A 91 -31.05 -4.44 -15.05
N PRO A 92 -31.29 -5.00 -16.26
CA PRO A 92 -32.64 -5.10 -16.82
C PRO A 92 -33.50 -6.06 -15.98
N GLN A 93 -32.84 -6.75 -15.07
CA GLN A 93 -33.47 -7.49 -14.02
C GLN A 93 -33.99 -6.59 -12.90
N HIS A 94 -33.48 -5.39 -12.51
CA HIS A 94 -33.80 -4.65 -11.25
C HIS A 94 -34.49 -3.26 -11.40
N HIS A 95 -35.61 -2.95 -10.69
CA HIS A 95 -36.48 -1.78 -11.01
C HIS A 95 -35.83 -0.47 -10.65
N GLN A 96 -35.23 -0.44 -9.47
CA GLN A 96 -34.32 0.62 -9.11
C GLN A 96 -33.20 -0.01 -8.29
N VAL A 97 -31.98 0.28 -8.68
CA VAL A 97 -30.77 -0.09 -7.93
C VAL A 97 -30.34 1.10 -7.09
N VAL A 98 -29.72 0.84 -5.95
CA VAL A 98 -29.05 1.88 -5.17
C VAL A 98 -27.66 2.04 -5.76
N GLN A 99 -27.37 3.21 -6.33
CA GLN A 99 -26.02 3.58 -6.74
C GLN A 99 -25.38 4.37 -5.59
N TYR A 100 -24.26 3.86 -5.10
CA TYR A 100 -23.33 4.64 -4.29
C TYR A 100 -22.17 5.08 -5.18
N SER A 101 -21.80 6.35 -5.15
CA SER A 101 -20.61 6.85 -5.85
C SER A 101 -19.85 7.85 -4.99
N ARG A 102 -18.53 7.71 -4.93
CA ARG A 102 -17.63 8.64 -4.23
C ARG A 102 -16.58 9.13 -5.22
N ASP A 103 -16.78 10.35 -5.71
CA ASP A 103 -15.77 11.10 -6.45
C ASP A 103 -14.79 11.73 -5.45
N ILE A 104 -13.51 11.79 -5.82
CA ILE A 104 -12.40 12.34 -5.03
C ILE A 104 -11.52 13.13 -6.00
N MET A 105 -11.04 14.29 -5.57
CA MET A 105 -9.98 15.06 -6.19
C MET A 105 -8.89 15.27 -5.15
N LEU A 106 -7.65 14.96 -5.49
CA LEU A 106 -6.48 15.12 -4.64
C LEU A 106 -5.39 15.87 -5.40
N SER A 107 -4.64 16.71 -4.71
CA SER A 107 -3.55 17.48 -5.25
C SER A 107 -2.42 17.48 -4.23
N LEU A 108 -1.33 16.77 -4.56
CA LEU A 108 -0.20 16.52 -3.67
C LEU A 108 1.08 17.11 -4.26
N ARG A 109 2.08 17.36 -3.40
CA ARG A 109 3.45 17.70 -3.79
C ARG A 109 4.43 16.77 -3.08
N ARG A 110 5.28 16.08 -3.84
CA ARG A 110 6.41 15.27 -3.32
C ARG A 110 7.70 15.64 -4.03
N PHE A 111 8.75 15.94 -3.27
CA PHE A 111 10.08 16.37 -3.77
C PHE A 111 9.99 17.53 -4.78
N GLY A 112 9.08 18.49 -4.53
CA GLY A 112 8.82 19.63 -5.41
C GLY A 112 7.94 19.36 -6.64
N GLN A 113 7.85 18.11 -7.14
CA GLN A 113 6.90 17.75 -8.20
C GLN A 113 5.47 17.71 -7.65
N SER A 114 4.49 18.11 -8.48
CA SER A 114 3.07 18.14 -8.11
C SER A 114 2.29 17.06 -8.88
N THR A 115 1.40 16.37 -8.20
CA THR A 115 0.53 15.32 -8.77
C THR A 115 -0.93 15.59 -8.40
N ASP A 116 -1.77 15.75 -9.41
CA ASP A 116 -3.23 15.84 -9.25
C ASP A 116 -3.87 14.50 -9.62
N GLN A 117 -4.82 14.04 -8.80
CA GLN A 117 -5.38 12.68 -8.82
C GLN A 117 -6.91 12.76 -8.69
N GLN A 118 -7.67 12.08 -9.55
CA GLN A 118 -9.14 12.05 -9.47
C GLN A 118 -9.60 10.61 -9.27
N ILE A 119 -10.31 10.25 -8.20
CA ILE A 119 -10.70 8.86 -7.94
C ILE A 119 -12.23 8.79 -7.94
N ARG A 120 -12.81 7.76 -8.55
CA ARG A 120 -14.22 7.41 -8.41
C ARG A 120 -14.36 5.95 -8.05
N TYR A 121 -15.00 5.70 -6.91
CA TYR A 121 -15.52 4.39 -6.58
C TYR A 121 -17.03 4.42 -6.78
N THR A 122 -17.59 3.38 -7.41
CA THR A 122 -19.04 3.23 -7.60
C THR A 122 -19.47 1.80 -7.28
N SER A 123 -20.59 1.63 -6.58
CA SER A 123 -21.30 0.36 -6.47
C SER A 123 -22.72 0.49 -6.99
N TRP A 124 -23.23 -0.59 -7.55
CA TRP A 124 -24.63 -0.80 -7.86
C TRP A 124 -25.15 -1.95 -7.01
N GLU A 125 -26.14 -1.66 -6.21
CA GLU A 125 -26.68 -2.58 -5.20
C GLU A 125 -28.18 -2.71 -5.33
N THR A 126 -28.67 -3.87 -4.88
CA THR A 126 -30.09 -4.05 -4.60
C THR A 126 -30.55 -3.16 -3.43
N ARG A 127 -31.87 -2.93 -3.36
CA ARG A 127 -32.48 -2.21 -2.23
C ARG A 127 -32.21 -2.90 -0.88
N ASP A 128 -32.18 -4.24 -0.84
CA ASP A 128 -31.84 -5.00 0.38
C ASP A 128 -30.33 -5.05 0.68
N GLY A 129 -29.46 -5.07 -0.35
CA GLY A 129 -28.01 -4.81 -0.19
C GLY A 129 -27.08 -5.92 -0.65
N GLN A 130 -27.56 -6.83 -1.50
CA GLN A 130 -26.67 -7.61 -2.37
C GLN A 130 -26.00 -6.66 -3.38
N LEU A 131 -24.69 -6.86 -3.57
CA LEU A 131 -23.93 -6.25 -4.67
C LEU A 131 -24.41 -6.80 -6.03
N LEU A 132 -24.47 -5.93 -7.04
CA LEU A 132 -24.69 -6.32 -8.44
C LEU A 132 -23.42 -6.07 -9.26
N ALA A 133 -22.85 -4.88 -9.14
CA ALA A 133 -21.56 -4.54 -9.74
C ALA A 133 -20.82 -3.45 -8.94
N VAL A 134 -19.50 -3.39 -9.13
CA VAL A 134 -18.63 -2.29 -8.71
C VAL A 134 -17.85 -1.74 -9.90
N ARG A 135 -17.45 -0.48 -9.83
CA ARG A 135 -16.40 0.12 -10.67
C ARG A 135 -15.44 0.93 -9.82
N SER A 136 -14.14 0.82 -10.11
CA SER A 136 -13.09 1.71 -9.64
C SER A 136 -12.50 2.43 -10.86
N GLU A 137 -12.55 3.76 -10.88
CA GLU A 137 -11.83 4.64 -11.82
C GLU A 137 -10.86 5.52 -11.00
N MET A 138 -9.66 5.81 -11.49
CA MET A 138 -8.61 6.39 -10.64
C MET A 138 -7.64 7.19 -11.52
N ARG A 139 -7.27 8.47 -11.24
CA ARG A 139 -6.80 9.48 -12.25
C ARG A 139 -5.61 10.41 -11.89
N THR A 140 -4.41 9.86 -11.68
CA THR A 140 -3.10 10.53 -11.41
C THR A 140 -2.25 10.79 -12.67
N GLY A 141 -2.32 11.96 -13.29
CA GLY A 141 -1.46 12.25 -14.45
C GLY A 141 -1.93 11.63 -15.78
N SER A 142 -1.35 10.49 -16.21
CA SER A 142 -1.34 10.09 -17.65
C SER A 142 -1.85 8.68 -18.04
N GLN A 143 -1.94 7.70 -17.14
CA GLN A 143 -2.27 6.29 -17.49
C GLN A 143 -3.79 5.97 -17.60
N ASN A 144 -4.17 4.70 -17.86
CA ASN A 144 -5.48 4.17 -17.44
C ASN A 144 -5.46 3.04 -16.36
N LEU A 145 -6.44 3.09 -15.45
CA LEU A 145 -6.78 2.08 -14.44
C LEU A 145 -8.29 2.16 -14.23
N ILE A 146 -9.01 1.28 -14.91
CA ILE A 146 -10.41 0.99 -14.65
C ILE A 146 -10.48 -0.48 -14.22
N SER A 147 -11.19 -0.72 -13.13
CA SER A 147 -11.52 -2.06 -12.67
C SER A 147 -13.04 -2.17 -12.52
N ASP A 148 -13.65 -3.03 -13.34
CA ASP A 148 -15.05 -3.38 -13.27
C ASP A 148 -15.21 -4.74 -12.60
N GLY A 149 -16.14 -4.84 -11.65
CA GLY A 149 -16.49 -6.09 -10.97
C GLY A 149 -17.98 -6.38 -11.08
N VAL A 150 -18.37 -7.60 -11.46
CA VAL A 150 -19.78 -8.02 -11.55
C VAL A 150 -20.03 -9.31 -10.77
N ILE A 151 -21.21 -9.44 -10.17
CA ILE A 151 -21.62 -10.71 -9.53
C ILE A 151 -22.22 -11.65 -10.59
N ALA A 152 -21.59 -12.82 -10.76
CA ALA A 152 -22.05 -13.90 -11.63
C ALA A 152 -21.86 -15.25 -10.93
N ASP A 153 -22.88 -16.11 -10.96
CA ASP A 153 -22.87 -17.47 -10.40
C ASP A 153 -22.40 -17.60 -8.93
N GLY A 154 -22.58 -16.55 -8.13
CA GLY A 154 -22.12 -16.50 -6.73
C GLY A 154 -20.65 -16.08 -6.54
N GLN A 155 -19.99 -15.68 -7.62
CA GLN A 155 -18.63 -15.15 -7.64
C GLN A 155 -18.62 -13.66 -8.02
N LEU A 156 -17.64 -12.93 -7.52
CA LEU A 156 -17.28 -11.61 -8.03
C LEU A 156 -16.22 -11.80 -9.14
N VAL A 157 -16.59 -11.39 -10.35
CA VAL A 157 -15.75 -11.45 -11.56
C VAL A 157 -15.22 -10.04 -11.83
N ILE A 158 -13.91 -9.86 -11.80
CA ILE A 158 -13.22 -8.57 -11.91
C ILE A 158 -12.37 -8.51 -13.17
N SER A 159 -12.63 -7.54 -14.03
CA SER A 159 -11.83 -7.19 -15.20
C SER A 159 -11.18 -5.83 -15.02
N SER A 160 -9.86 -5.76 -15.18
CA SER A 160 -9.09 -4.51 -15.24
C SER A 160 -8.26 -4.46 -16.52
N ASP A 161 -8.02 -3.24 -17.01
CA ASP A 161 -7.15 -2.91 -18.13
C ASP A 161 -5.66 -3.28 -17.92
N GLN A 162 -5.22 -3.56 -16.70
CA GLN A 162 -3.83 -3.93 -16.38
C GLN A 162 -3.56 -5.44 -16.27
N LEU A 163 -4.58 -6.31 -16.22
CA LEU A 163 -4.39 -7.75 -16.01
C LEU A 163 -4.04 -8.49 -17.33
N PRO A 164 -2.93 -9.25 -17.41
CA PRO A 164 -2.54 -10.01 -18.63
C PRO A 164 -3.50 -11.15 -19.02
N SER A 165 -4.43 -11.51 -18.14
CA SER A 165 -5.45 -12.54 -18.36
C SER A 165 -6.83 -11.96 -18.08
N SER A 166 -7.80 -12.26 -18.95
CA SER A 166 -9.18 -11.80 -18.80
C SER A 166 -9.83 -12.42 -17.56
N GLU A 167 -10.33 -11.57 -16.67
CA GLU A 167 -11.13 -11.88 -15.48
C GLU A 167 -10.40 -12.59 -14.32
N ARG A 168 -10.16 -11.86 -13.22
CA ARG A 168 -9.96 -12.44 -11.89
C ARG A 168 -11.32 -12.86 -11.32
N ARG A 169 -11.42 -14.03 -10.70
CA ARG A 169 -12.65 -14.49 -10.02
C ARG A 169 -12.37 -14.77 -8.55
N MET A 170 -13.35 -14.46 -7.70
CA MET A 170 -13.36 -14.86 -6.28
C MET A 170 -14.78 -15.25 -5.88
N ASP A 171 -14.93 -16.18 -4.94
CA ASP A 171 -16.22 -16.46 -4.33
C ASP A 171 -16.73 -15.23 -3.57
N TRP A 172 -18.04 -14.95 -3.65
CA TRP A 172 -18.64 -13.77 -3.03
C TRP A 172 -19.51 -14.16 -1.81
N PRO A 173 -19.04 -13.96 -0.56
CA PRO A 173 -19.83 -14.26 0.64
C PRO A 173 -21.12 -13.43 0.71
N ARG A 174 -22.19 -14.01 1.24
CA ARG A 174 -23.51 -13.34 1.37
C ARG A 174 -23.49 -12.19 2.38
N GLU A 175 -22.56 -12.25 3.32
CA GLU A 175 -22.23 -11.22 4.29
C GLU A 175 -21.29 -10.12 3.75
N ALA A 176 -20.66 -10.32 2.58
CA ALA A 176 -19.79 -9.33 1.97
C ALA A 176 -20.58 -8.13 1.40
N ARG A 177 -19.95 -6.96 1.42
CA ARG A 177 -20.51 -5.69 0.94
C ARG A 177 -19.54 -4.98 0.00
N SER A 178 -20.08 -4.04 -0.76
CA SER A 178 -19.33 -3.16 -1.63
C SER A 178 -18.33 -2.27 -0.86
N TYR A 179 -17.60 -1.45 -1.61
CA TYR A 179 -16.77 -0.35 -1.10
C TYR A 179 -17.47 0.55 -0.06
N PHE A 180 -18.80 0.65 -0.13
CA PHE A 180 -19.63 1.53 0.70
C PHE A 180 -20.41 0.79 1.79
N GLY A 181 -20.04 -0.48 2.07
CA GLY A 181 -20.71 -1.28 3.10
C GLY A 181 -20.66 -0.68 4.51
N VAL A 182 -19.67 0.17 4.81
CA VAL A 182 -19.58 0.92 6.07
C VAL A 182 -20.63 2.03 6.10
N GLU A 183 -20.62 2.97 5.14
CA GLU A 183 -21.63 4.03 5.04
C GLU A 183 -23.05 3.44 5.03
N ARG A 184 -23.29 2.42 4.19
CA ARG A 184 -24.58 1.74 4.11
C ARG A 184 -25.00 1.13 5.45
N SER A 185 -24.11 0.43 6.16
CA SER A 185 -24.45 -0.19 7.44
C SER A 185 -24.80 0.85 8.50
N LEU A 186 -24.07 1.97 8.55
CA LEU A 186 -24.34 3.06 9.50
C LEU A 186 -25.64 3.79 9.17
N ILE A 187 -25.91 4.09 7.89
CA ILE A 187 -27.15 4.75 7.45
C ILE A 187 -28.39 3.87 7.71
N GLN A 188 -28.28 2.55 7.49
CA GLN A 188 -29.40 1.63 7.70
C GLN A 188 -29.65 1.32 9.18
N GLN A 189 -28.60 1.33 10.00
CA GLN A 189 -28.69 1.17 11.45
C GLN A 189 -27.54 1.93 12.12
N PRO A 190 -27.75 3.17 12.60
CA PRO A 190 -26.72 3.90 13.33
C PRO A 190 -26.26 3.10 14.55
N LEU A 191 -24.95 3.08 14.82
CA LEU A 191 -24.39 2.43 16.01
C LEU A 191 -24.81 3.15 17.29
N GLU A 192 -25.25 2.40 18.29
CA GLU A 192 -25.48 2.93 19.63
C GLU A 192 -24.20 3.03 20.49
N ALA A 193 -24.30 3.67 21.65
CA ALA A 193 -23.18 3.83 22.56
C ALA A 193 -22.58 2.47 22.95
N TYR A 194 -21.28 2.31 22.69
CA TYR A 194 -20.53 1.05 22.90
C TYR A 194 -21.01 -0.16 22.08
N GLU A 195 -21.82 0.03 21.04
CA GLU A 195 -22.12 -1.02 20.07
C GLU A 195 -20.86 -1.40 19.27
N GLN A 196 -20.67 -2.69 19.04
CA GLN A 196 -19.65 -3.22 18.13
C GLN A 196 -20.32 -3.95 16.97
N ARG A 197 -19.87 -3.68 15.75
CA ARG A 197 -20.38 -4.33 14.52
C ARG A 197 -19.22 -4.81 13.66
N ARG A 198 -19.41 -5.94 12.98
CA ARG A 198 -18.45 -6.50 12.03
C ARG A 198 -19.07 -6.61 10.65
N LEU A 199 -18.27 -6.35 9.63
CA LEU A 199 -18.64 -6.37 8.21
C LEU A 199 -17.51 -7.03 7.42
N ILE A 200 -17.81 -7.63 6.26
CA ILE A 200 -16.79 -8.01 5.27
C ILE A 200 -16.92 -7.04 4.10
N ILE A 201 -15.87 -6.28 3.82
CA ILE A 201 -15.88 -5.14 2.89
C ILE A 201 -14.89 -5.40 1.76
N LEU A 202 -15.37 -5.37 0.51
CA LEU A 202 -14.51 -5.34 -0.66
C LEU A 202 -13.71 -4.04 -0.68
N GLN A 203 -12.40 -4.12 -0.85
CA GLN A 203 -11.51 -2.96 -0.92
C GLN A 203 -11.49 -2.37 -2.35
N PRO A 204 -11.46 -1.04 -2.52
CA PRO A 204 -11.64 -0.41 -3.83
C PRO A 204 -10.40 -0.37 -4.74
N ILE A 205 -9.24 -0.85 -4.26
CA ILE A 205 -7.94 -0.73 -4.95
C ILE A 205 -7.34 -2.09 -5.30
N ASP A 206 -7.19 -3.02 -4.35
CA ASP A 206 -6.66 -4.38 -4.61
C ASP A 206 -7.76 -5.45 -4.78
N HIS A 207 -9.02 -5.03 -4.64
CA HIS A 207 -10.23 -5.87 -4.65
C HIS A 207 -10.16 -7.06 -3.68
N SER A 208 -9.43 -6.93 -2.57
CA SER A 208 -9.46 -7.90 -1.48
C SER A 208 -10.76 -7.78 -0.67
N LEU A 209 -11.15 -8.87 0.01
CA LEU A 209 -12.16 -8.81 1.07
C LEU A 209 -11.44 -8.60 2.41
N ALA A 210 -11.79 -7.54 3.13
CA ALA A 210 -11.24 -7.21 4.45
C ALA A 210 -12.33 -7.32 5.54
N GLU A 211 -11.96 -7.76 6.74
CA GLU A 211 -12.86 -7.74 7.91
C GLU A 211 -12.83 -6.35 8.54
N VAL A 212 -13.96 -5.64 8.57
CA VAL A 212 -14.07 -4.32 9.20
C VAL A 212 -14.81 -4.44 10.53
N THR A 213 -14.16 -4.00 11.60
CA THR A 213 -14.73 -3.94 12.96
C THR A 213 -14.95 -2.49 13.35
N LEU A 214 -16.22 -2.10 13.50
CA LEU A 214 -16.66 -0.81 14.00
C LEU A 214 -16.94 -0.93 15.51
N THR A 215 -16.38 -0.03 16.31
CA THR A 215 -16.62 0.03 17.77
C THR A 215 -16.98 1.45 18.16
N ALA A 216 -18.21 1.66 18.61
CA ALA A 216 -18.74 2.98 18.93
C ALA A 216 -18.33 3.49 20.32
N ASN A 217 -18.19 4.80 20.46
CA ASN A 217 -17.99 5.48 21.74
C ASN A 217 -19.23 6.34 22.12
N ASP A 218 -19.06 7.13 23.17
CA ASP A 218 -19.96 8.22 23.53
C ASP A 218 -20.11 9.28 22.42
N LEU A 219 -21.05 10.20 22.63
CA LEU A 219 -21.17 11.41 21.83
C LEU A 219 -20.08 12.42 22.24
N GLU A 220 -19.46 13.05 21.24
CA GLU A 220 -18.61 14.23 21.42
C GLU A 220 -19.20 15.43 20.66
N GLN A 221 -18.65 16.62 20.92
CA GLN A 221 -18.99 17.85 20.20
C GLN A 221 -17.83 18.19 19.26
N LEU A 222 -18.13 18.42 17.98
CA LEU A 222 -17.13 18.69 16.95
C LEU A 222 -17.65 19.81 16.02
N ASP A 223 -16.83 20.83 15.79
CA ASP A 223 -17.19 21.95 14.91
C ASP A 223 -17.08 21.56 13.43
N ILE A 224 -18.22 21.23 12.81
CA ILE A 224 -18.35 21.02 11.36
C ILE A 224 -18.78 22.34 10.72
N GLN A 225 -18.02 22.85 9.76
CA GLN A 225 -18.29 24.13 9.08
C GLN A 225 -18.46 25.35 10.03
N ASN A 226 -17.80 25.34 11.19
CA ASN A 226 -17.98 26.32 12.28
C ASN A 226 -19.36 26.27 12.96
N GLN A 227 -20.04 25.12 12.92
CA GLN A 227 -21.24 24.83 13.72
C GLN A 227 -20.96 23.63 14.63
N PRO A 228 -21.26 23.72 15.94
CA PRO A 228 -21.04 22.61 16.86
C PRO A 228 -22.05 21.49 16.59
N ALA A 229 -21.54 20.34 16.15
CA ALA A 229 -22.32 19.14 15.89
C ALA A 229 -22.09 18.09 16.99
N SER A 230 -23.18 17.52 17.51
CA SER A 230 -23.08 16.33 18.37
C SER A 230 -22.96 15.08 17.51
N VAL A 231 -21.83 14.40 17.62
CA VAL A 231 -21.44 13.28 16.76
C VAL A 231 -21.02 12.09 17.60
N ARG A 232 -21.30 10.86 17.14
CA ARG A 232 -20.76 9.64 17.76
C ARG A 232 -19.42 9.32 17.11
N ARG A 233 -18.36 9.25 17.90
CA ARG A 233 -17.07 8.71 17.43
C ARG A 233 -17.12 7.19 17.39
N VAL A 234 -16.53 6.62 16.35
CA VAL A 234 -16.44 5.19 16.06
C VAL A 234 -14.99 4.88 15.72
N HIS A 235 -14.41 3.89 16.41
CA HIS A 235 -13.12 3.31 16.07
C HIS A 235 -13.35 2.23 15.00
N MET A 236 -12.67 2.33 13.87
CA MET A 236 -12.81 1.40 12.75
C MET A 236 -11.46 0.72 12.49
N SER A 237 -11.42 -0.59 12.75
CA SER A 237 -10.27 -1.46 12.47
C SER A 237 -10.58 -2.31 11.24
N THR A 238 -9.76 -2.20 10.20
CA THR A 238 -9.91 -2.92 8.92
C THR A 238 -8.77 -3.91 8.74
N ARG A 239 -9.09 -5.20 8.73
CA ARG A 239 -8.14 -6.31 8.71
C ARG A 239 -8.03 -6.92 7.32
N LEU A 240 -6.87 -6.77 6.70
CA LEU A 240 -6.58 -7.27 5.35
C LEU A 240 -6.35 -8.80 5.35
N PRO A 241 -6.43 -9.49 4.19
CA PRO A 241 -6.25 -10.94 4.11
C PRO A 241 -4.91 -11.46 4.65
N ASN A 242 -3.85 -10.66 4.61
CA ASN A 242 -2.54 -10.99 5.17
C ASN A 242 -2.47 -10.85 6.71
N GLY A 243 -3.57 -10.49 7.35
CA GLY A 243 -3.70 -10.36 8.80
C GLY A 243 -3.23 -9.02 9.38
N GLN A 244 -2.81 -8.06 8.55
CA GLN A 244 -2.46 -6.71 8.98
C GLN A 244 -3.70 -5.83 9.15
N GLU A 245 -3.66 -4.91 10.11
CA GLU A 245 -4.81 -4.11 10.56
C GLU A 245 -4.56 -2.61 10.30
N ILE A 246 -5.58 -1.94 9.75
CA ILE A 246 -5.63 -0.51 9.44
C ILE A 246 -6.61 0.13 10.43
N GLU A 247 -6.13 1.08 11.23
CA GLU A 247 -6.95 1.80 12.21
C GLU A 247 -7.37 3.18 11.71
N SER A 248 -8.64 3.49 11.94
CA SER A 248 -9.33 4.70 11.48
C SER A 248 -10.24 5.24 12.58
N LEU A 249 -10.40 6.56 12.63
CA LEU A 249 -11.45 7.22 13.41
C LEU A 249 -12.54 7.74 12.48
N VAL A 250 -13.78 7.44 12.81
CA VAL A 250 -14.98 7.85 12.06
C VAL A 250 -15.89 8.61 13.02
N TRP A 251 -16.50 9.70 12.56
CA TRP A 251 -17.50 10.45 13.30
C TRP A 251 -18.78 10.50 12.50
N MET A 252 -19.88 10.02 13.08
CA MET A 252 -21.19 10.01 12.43
C MET A 252 -22.22 10.85 13.20
N ASN A 253 -23.21 11.37 12.48
CA ASN A 253 -24.37 12.02 13.09
C ASN A 253 -25.43 11.00 13.56
N SER A 254 -26.54 11.47 14.12
CA SER A 254 -27.66 10.64 14.59
C SER A 254 -28.44 9.90 13.48
N GLN A 255 -28.14 10.17 12.20
CA GLN A 255 -28.69 9.46 11.04
C GLN A 255 -27.71 8.43 10.47
N GLY A 256 -26.57 8.20 11.14
CA GLY A 256 -25.52 7.28 10.66
C GLY A 256 -24.67 7.83 9.51
N ILE A 257 -24.88 9.08 9.10
CA ILE A 257 -24.07 9.74 8.08
C ILE A 257 -22.70 10.06 8.69
N ILE A 258 -21.63 9.57 8.06
CA ILE A 258 -20.25 9.94 8.41
C ILE A 258 -20.04 11.42 8.06
N VAL A 259 -19.73 12.26 9.05
CA VAL A 259 -19.46 13.70 8.85
C VAL A 259 -17.97 14.04 8.91
N ARG A 260 -17.14 13.13 9.43
CA ARG A 260 -15.68 13.19 9.37
C ARG A 260 -15.10 11.77 9.44
N SER A 261 -13.98 11.53 8.76
CA SER A 261 -13.13 10.37 8.99
C SER A 261 -11.65 10.75 8.93
N GLU A 262 -10.87 10.23 9.87
CA GLU A 262 -9.43 10.40 9.97
C GLU A 262 -8.77 9.02 9.92
N THR A 263 -8.06 8.75 8.82
CA THR A 263 -7.28 7.53 8.59
C THR A 263 -5.94 7.97 8.05
N ALA A 264 -4.84 7.39 8.53
CA ALA A 264 -3.53 7.58 7.91
C ALA A 264 -3.13 9.05 7.62
N GLY A 265 -3.39 9.98 8.55
CA GLY A 265 -3.07 11.42 8.39
C GLY A 265 -3.95 12.17 7.39
N GLN A 266 -4.78 11.45 6.64
CA GLN A 266 -5.82 11.94 5.76
C GLN A 266 -7.11 12.19 6.57
N VAL A 267 -7.67 13.38 6.44
CA VAL A 267 -8.95 13.75 7.03
C VAL A 267 -9.93 14.12 5.92
N PHE A 268 -11.01 13.36 5.81
CA PHE A 268 -12.22 13.77 5.10
C PHE A 268 -13.17 14.44 6.12
N GLU A 269 -13.73 15.59 5.79
CA GLU A 269 -14.61 16.33 6.69
C GLU A 269 -15.68 17.08 5.90
N VAL A 270 -16.95 16.93 6.29
CA VAL A 270 -18.09 17.48 5.54
C VAL A 270 -18.04 19.00 5.47
N THR A 271 -18.32 19.52 4.28
CA THR A 271 -18.30 20.95 3.97
C THR A 271 -19.21 21.28 2.79
N ASP A 272 -19.32 22.56 2.43
CA ASP A 272 -20.08 23.00 1.27
C ASP A 272 -19.29 22.80 -0.04
N SER A 273 -20.00 22.68 -1.16
CA SER A 273 -19.37 22.43 -2.47
C SER A 273 -18.39 23.52 -2.90
N GLU A 274 -18.55 24.79 -2.47
CA GLU A 274 -17.63 25.86 -2.84
C GLU A 274 -16.31 25.72 -2.07
N THR A 275 -16.38 25.51 -0.75
CA THR A 275 -15.22 25.24 0.11
C THR A 275 -14.48 23.97 -0.31
N ALA A 276 -15.20 22.90 -0.65
CA ALA A 276 -14.65 21.67 -1.21
C ALA A 276 -13.86 21.93 -2.52
N ILE A 277 -14.51 22.52 -3.53
CA ILE A 277 -13.87 22.83 -4.82
C ILE A 277 -12.71 23.83 -4.66
N ARG A 278 -12.74 24.70 -3.65
CA ARG A 278 -11.64 25.61 -3.29
C ARG A 278 -10.46 24.89 -2.60
N SER A 279 -10.74 23.84 -1.81
CA SER A 279 -9.71 23.00 -1.20
C SER A 279 -8.92 22.24 -2.26
N GLY A 280 -9.58 21.64 -3.25
CA GLY A 280 -8.97 20.96 -4.41
C GLY A 280 -8.15 21.84 -5.38
N ARG A 281 -7.85 23.09 -5.03
CA ARG A 281 -6.87 23.95 -5.73
C ARG A 281 -5.56 24.13 -4.97
N GLN A 282 -5.49 23.65 -3.73
CA GLN A 282 -4.29 23.68 -2.90
C GLN A 282 -3.55 22.36 -3.03
N ARG A 283 -2.23 22.39 -2.88
CA ARG A 283 -1.40 21.17 -2.94
C ARG A 283 -0.72 20.97 -1.59
N ALA A 284 -1.06 19.88 -0.91
CA ALA A 284 -0.40 19.51 0.33
C ALA A 284 1.02 19.00 0.01
N ASP A 285 2.03 19.57 0.66
CA ASP A 285 3.39 19.04 0.58
C ASP A 285 3.56 17.92 1.60
N ILE A 286 3.79 16.72 1.08
CA ILE A 286 3.92 15.49 1.87
C ILE A 286 5.39 15.06 2.01
N THR A 287 6.34 15.81 1.44
CA THR A 287 7.76 15.43 1.36
C THR A 287 8.34 15.17 2.76
N SER A 288 8.17 16.10 3.69
CA SER A 288 8.64 15.98 5.09
C SER A 288 7.91 14.93 5.93
N HIS A 289 6.92 14.22 5.35
CA HIS A 289 6.25 13.08 5.96
C HIS A 289 6.77 11.74 5.38
N ILE A 290 7.35 11.74 4.17
CA ILE A 290 7.99 10.56 3.54
C ILE A 290 9.53 10.57 3.59
N THR A 291 10.12 11.53 4.30
CA THR A 291 11.56 11.65 4.53
C THR A 291 11.90 11.62 6.02
N ILE A 292 13.17 11.31 6.32
CA ILE A 292 13.73 11.22 7.67
C ILE A 292 15.00 12.08 7.69
N PRO A 293 15.03 13.22 8.41
CA PRO A 293 16.22 14.05 8.50
C PRO A 293 17.44 13.30 9.06
N SER A 294 18.63 13.58 8.53
CA SER A 294 19.88 12.91 8.92
C SER A 294 21.03 13.91 9.06
N SER A 295 22.11 13.47 9.69
CA SER A 295 23.41 14.16 9.59
C SER A 295 23.98 14.04 8.17
N PRO A 296 24.81 14.99 7.71
CA PRO A 296 25.47 14.92 6.41
C PRO A 296 26.36 13.68 6.26
N ILE A 297 26.17 12.91 5.18
CA ILE A 297 27.06 11.80 4.80
C ILE A 297 27.94 12.26 3.64
N ALA A 298 29.26 12.24 3.84
CA ALA A 298 30.24 12.56 2.81
C ALA A 298 30.44 11.37 1.84
N ASN A 299 30.59 11.68 0.55
CA ASN A 299 30.73 10.71 -0.55
C ASN A 299 29.76 9.50 -0.46
N PRO A 300 28.43 9.71 -0.35
CA PRO A 300 27.48 8.68 0.06
C PRO A 300 27.32 7.50 -0.91
N ASP A 301 27.67 7.68 -2.19
CA ASP A 301 27.71 6.58 -3.17
C ASP A 301 29.04 5.77 -3.10
N GLU A 302 30.07 6.26 -2.42
CA GLU A 302 31.35 5.56 -2.17
C GLU A 302 31.42 4.88 -0.80
N THR A 303 30.61 5.33 0.17
CA THR A 303 30.62 4.85 1.56
C THR A 303 30.43 3.34 1.67
N ARG A 304 31.32 2.67 2.39
CA ARG A 304 31.41 1.20 2.42
C ARG A 304 30.64 0.57 3.56
N ARG A 305 30.58 1.22 4.72
CA ARG A 305 29.83 0.74 5.87
C ARG A 305 29.28 1.91 6.67
N ILE A 306 28.05 1.75 7.18
CA ILE A 306 27.47 2.71 8.12
C ILE A 306 26.80 1.92 9.24
N ARG A 307 27.04 2.33 10.50
CA ARG A 307 26.21 1.94 11.64
C ARG A 307 25.19 3.03 11.89
N TYR A 308 23.93 2.64 11.92
CA TYR A 308 22.80 3.49 12.28
C TYR A 308 22.21 3.05 13.62
N ARG A 309 21.58 4.00 14.33
CA ARG A 309 20.59 3.70 15.36
C ARG A 309 19.24 4.24 14.93
N MET A 310 18.27 3.34 14.80
CA MET A 310 16.90 3.64 14.45
C MET A 310 16.04 3.55 15.71
N ASN A 311 15.28 4.60 16.02
CA ASN A 311 14.31 4.58 17.13
C ASN A 311 12.91 4.93 16.63
N LEU A 312 11.91 4.17 17.06
CA LEU A 312 10.50 4.31 16.68
C LEU A 312 9.68 4.93 17.82
N ASP A 313 8.70 5.77 17.47
CA ASP A 313 7.78 6.37 18.45
C ASP A 313 6.97 5.31 19.21
N THR A 314 6.52 4.28 18.49
CA THR A 314 5.68 3.19 18.98
C THR A 314 6.39 1.84 18.84
N ALA A 315 6.04 0.89 19.71
CA ALA A 315 6.56 -0.47 19.63
C ALA A 315 5.98 -1.17 18.39
N THR A 316 6.84 -1.65 17.50
CA THR A 316 6.41 -2.21 16.22
C THR A 316 6.31 -3.74 16.25
N ASP A 317 5.35 -4.27 15.49
CA ASP A 317 5.22 -5.69 15.14
C ASP A 317 6.14 -6.09 13.98
N LEU A 318 6.77 -5.13 13.29
CA LEU A 318 7.67 -5.35 12.14
C LEU A 318 9.06 -5.88 12.51
N ALA A 319 9.32 -6.17 13.78
CA ALA A 319 10.61 -6.72 14.20
C ALA A 319 10.69 -8.23 13.87
N PRO A 320 11.77 -8.72 13.23
CA PRO A 320 12.97 -8.00 12.80
C PRO A 320 12.90 -7.46 11.36
N PHE A 321 13.54 -6.30 11.12
CA PHE A 321 13.84 -5.87 9.75
C PHE A 321 14.74 -6.89 9.04
N PRO A 322 14.68 -7.03 7.69
CA PRO A 322 15.43 -8.03 6.96
C PRO A 322 16.94 -7.96 7.20
N ALA A 323 17.49 -9.03 7.79
CA ALA A 323 18.93 -9.25 7.87
C ALA A 323 19.42 -9.95 6.59
N SER A 324 20.62 -9.58 6.13
CA SER A 324 21.26 -10.12 4.93
C SER A 324 22.78 -10.05 5.04
N ARG A 325 23.50 -10.42 3.97
CA ARG A 325 24.95 -10.19 3.86
C ARG A 325 25.32 -8.71 3.94
N PHE A 326 24.42 -7.82 3.51
CA PHE A 326 24.65 -6.39 3.33
C PHE A 326 23.97 -5.53 4.41
N GLN A 327 23.11 -6.13 5.25
CA GLN A 327 22.48 -5.45 6.39
C GLN A 327 22.40 -6.38 7.59
N GLN A 328 22.97 -5.98 8.72
CA GLN A 328 22.83 -6.64 10.02
C GLN A 328 21.94 -5.79 10.92
N VAL A 329 21.07 -6.44 11.70
CA VAL A 329 20.06 -5.77 12.54
C VAL A 329 20.14 -6.35 13.96
N THR A 330 20.39 -5.49 14.94
CA THR A 330 20.42 -5.85 16.37
C THR A 330 19.32 -5.09 17.09
N GLN A 331 18.31 -5.79 17.59
CA GLN A 331 17.26 -5.17 18.39
C GLN A 331 17.79 -4.80 19.78
N LEU A 332 17.69 -3.51 20.14
CA LEU A 332 18.12 -2.97 21.43
C LEU A 332 16.94 -2.86 22.42
N SER A 333 15.73 -2.61 21.92
CA SER A 333 14.48 -2.61 22.70
C SER A 333 13.25 -2.90 21.81
N ASP A 334 12.04 -2.79 22.37
CA ASP A 334 10.77 -2.81 21.61
C ASP A 334 10.66 -1.70 20.55
N ARG A 335 11.54 -0.68 20.61
CA ARG A 335 11.50 0.53 19.77
C ARG A 335 12.85 0.96 19.18
N SER A 336 13.96 0.39 19.64
CA SER A 336 15.30 0.82 19.23
C SER A 336 16.09 -0.33 18.61
N PHE A 337 16.76 -0.04 17.50
CA PHE A 337 17.49 -1.00 16.68
C PHE A 337 18.83 -0.40 16.25
N GLU A 338 19.90 -1.18 16.36
CA GLU A 338 21.15 -0.90 15.65
C GLU A 338 21.09 -1.59 14.27
N ILE A 339 21.42 -0.86 13.21
CA ILE A 339 21.44 -1.37 11.84
C ILE A 339 22.83 -1.09 11.25
N VAL A 340 23.55 -2.14 10.83
CA VAL A 340 24.85 -2.02 10.17
C VAL A 340 24.67 -2.39 8.70
N VAL A 341 24.76 -1.41 7.81
CA VAL A 341 24.69 -1.59 6.36
C VAL A 341 26.12 -1.64 5.79
N THR A 342 26.35 -2.48 4.79
CA THR A 342 27.62 -2.64 4.07
C THR A 342 27.37 -2.64 2.55
N GLU A 343 28.28 -2.03 1.78
CA GLU A 343 28.18 -1.94 0.32
C GLU A 343 28.19 -3.31 -0.39
N SER A 344 27.61 -3.33 -1.61
CA SER A 344 27.53 -4.52 -2.46
C SER A 344 28.32 -4.42 -3.77
N LYS A 345 28.91 -3.26 -4.08
CA LYS A 345 29.72 -3.01 -5.28
C LYS A 345 30.92 -3.95 -5.36
N THR A 346 31.63 -4.18 -4.26
CA THR A 346 32.75 -5.13 -4.18
C THR A 346 32.27 -6.57 -4.42
N PHE A 347 31.07 -6.93 -3.96
CA PHE A 347 30.48 -8.24 -4.23
C PHE A 347 30.17 -8.42 -5.73
N TRP A 348 29.60 -7.41 -6.40
CA TRP A 348 29.31 -7.49 -7.83
C TRP A 348 30.59 -7.60 -8.66
N GLN A 349 31.56 -6.70 -8.43
CA GLN A 349 32.88 -6.73 -9.09
C GLN A 349 33.58 -8.09 -8.94
N THR A 350 33.51 -8.71 -7.74
CA THR A 350 34.17 -9.99 -7.44
C THR A 350 33.49 -11.20 -8.10
N ASN A 351 32.23 -11.08 -8.55
CA ASN A 351 31.43 -12.22 -9.01
C ASN A 351 31.01 -12.16 -10.50
N GLN A 352 31.11 -11.02 -11.20
CA GLN A 352 30.78 -10.90 -12.63
C GLN A 352 31.44 -11.96 -13.53
N SER A 353 32.69 -12.35 -13.24
CA SER A 353 33.43 -13.35 -14.02
C SER A 353 33.25 -14.80 -13.55
N LYS A 354 32.52 -15.05 -12.46
CA LYS A 354 32.33 -16.40 -11.91
C LYS A 354 31.10 -17.07 -12.50
N ALA A 355 31.30 -18.27 -13.04
CA ALA A 355 30.19 -19.18 -13.28
C ALA A 355 29.41 -19.41 -11.98
N GLN A 356 28.09 -19.57 -12.09
CA GLN A 356 27.29 -20.11 -11.00
C GLN A 356 27.48 -21.62 -11.02
N GLU A 357 27.96 -22.19 -9.91
CA GLU A 357 28.02 -23.64 -9.74
C GLU A 357 26.60 -24.23 -9.75
N GLY A 358 26.47 -25.56 -9.88
CA GLY A 358 25.20 -26.28 -10.07
C GLY A 358 24.26 -26.24 -8.86
N MET A 359 23.78 -25.05 -8.52
CA MET A 359 22.96 -24.75 -7.36
C MET A 359 21.49 -25.06 -7.64
N GLN A 360 21.00 -26.15 -7.05
CA GLN A 360 19.56 -26.37 -6.93
C GLN A 360 18.98 -25.28 -6.02
N LEU A 361 18.13 -24.41 -6.57
CA LEU A 361 17.51 -23.32 -5.81
C LEU A 361 16.53 -23.89 -4.78
N PRO A 362 16.46 -23.31 -3.55
CA PRO A 362 15.36 -23.57 -2.64
C PRO A 362 14.02 -23.16 -3.28
N ALA A 363 12.91 -23.79 -2.86
CA ALA A 363 11.57 -23.43 -3.34
C ALA A 363 11.25 -21.95 -3.09
N GLU A 364 11.63 -21.45 -1.90
CA GLU A 364 11.54 -20.05 -1.45
C GLU A 364 12.27 -19.04 -2.36
N ILE A 365 13.26 -19.48 -3.14
CA ILE A 365 13.99 -18.66 -4.12
C ILE A 365 13.46 -18.89 -5.55
N SER A 366 12.84 -20.05 -5.79
CA SER A 366 12.33 -20.46 -7.10
C SER A 366 11.10 -19.63 -7.50
N VAL A 367 10.25 -19.24 -6.56
CA VAL A 367 9.14 -18.30 -6.79
C VAL A 367 9.64 -16.96 -7.36
N SER A 368 10.84 -16.53 -7.00
CA SER A 368 11.47 -15.31 -7.52
C SER A 368 12.03 -15.46 -8.95
N LEU A 369 11.77 -16.58 -9.66
CA LEU A 369 11.92 -16.72 -11.10
C LEU A 369 10.60 -16.55 -11.87
N GLU A 370 9.46 -16.78 -11.22
CA GLU A 370 8.16 -16.90 -11.88
C GLU A 370 7.61 -15.54 -12.33
N SER A 371 6.72 -15.54 -13.31
CA SER A 371 5.98 -14.33 -13.67
C SER A 371 4.78 -14.14 -12.77
N ASN A 372 4.43 -12.89 -12.48
CA ASN A 372 3.22 -12.56 -11.73
C ASN A 372 2.62 -11.24 -12.24
N GLN A 373 1.53 -10.81 -11.61
CA GLN A 373 0.72 -9.67 -12.05
C GLN A 373 1.51 -8.36 -12.17
N ILE A 374 2.65 -8.23 -11.48
CA ILE A 374 3.45 -7.00 -11.42
C ILE A 374 4.80 -7.19 -12.13
N ILE A 375 5.52 -8.24 -11.78
CA ILE A 375 6.78 -8.63 -12.41
C ILE A 375 6.43 -9.57 -13.58
N THR A 376 5.83 -8.98 -14.61
CA THR A 376 5.34 -9.61 -15.85
C THR A 376 6.49 -9.99 -16.80
N SER A 377 7.43 -10.79 -16.30
CA SER A 377 8.59 -11.34 -17.00
C SER A 377 8.27 -12.21 -18.22
N ASP A 378 7.07 -12.76 -18.35
CA ASP A 378 6.64 -13.54 -19.52
C ASP A 378 6.05 -12.68 -20.65
N ALA A 379 5.71 -11.42 -20.37
CA ALA A 379 5.09 -10.51 -21.32
C ALA A 379 5.99 -10.24 -22.54
N ALA A 380 5.37 -10.15 -23.72
CA ALA A 380 6.06 -10.09 -25.00
C ALA A 380 7.02 -8.89 -25.11
N GLU A 381 6.70 -7.76 -24.49
CA GLU A 381 7.49 -6.54 -24.47
C GLU A 381 8.73 -6.67 -23.59
N VAL A 382 8.60 -7.27 -22.39
CA VAL A 382 9.72 -7.55 -21.48
C VAL A 382 10.65 -8.59 -22.12
N GLN A 383 10.08 -9.66 -22.67
CA GLN A 383 10.78 -10.68 -23.47
C GLN A 383 11.45 -10.10 -24.73
N SER A 384 10.92 -9.00 -25.29
CA SER A 384 11.54 -8.29 -26.42
C SER A 384 12.72 -7.42 -25.96
N LEU A 385 12.53 -6.62 -24.90
CA LEU A 385 13.58 -5.79 -24.30
C LEU A 385 14.77 -6.64 -23.84
N ALA A 386 14.50 -7.78 -23.18
CA ALA A 386 15.53 -8.71 -22.72
C ALA A 386 16.43 -9.29 -23.83
N LYS A 387 16.03 -9.22 -25.11
CA LYS A 387 16.89 -9.65 -26.25
C LYS A 387 18.05 -8.68 -26.51
N GLN A 388 17.98 -7.45 -26.00
CA GLN A 388 19.06 -6.46 -26.12
C GLN A 388 20.24 -6.74 -25.16
N ILE A 389 20.03 -7.56 -24.13
CA ILE A 389 21.10 -8.02 -23.22
C ILE A 389 22.04 -8.95 -24.00
N TYR A 390 23.23 -8.42 -24.34
CA TYR A 390 24.23 -9.07 -25.19
C TYR A 390 24.69 -10.44 -24.67
N GLN A 391 24.99 -11.36 -25.61
CA GLN A 391 25.49 -12.72 -25.33
C GLN A 391 26.86 -12.77 -24.61
N THR A 392 27.55 -11.64 -24.49
CA THR A 392 28.79 -11.51 -23.72
C THR A 392 28.57 -11.61 -22.20
N ALA A 393 27.37 -11.32 -21.71
CA ALA A 393 26.99 -11.57 -20.32
C ALA A 393 26.59 -13.04 -20.13
N ASN A 394 27.56 -13.88 -19.73
CA ASN A 394 27.41 -15.33 -19.63
C ASN A 394 27.35 -15.89 -18.19
N THR A 395 27.41 -15.03 -17.17
CA THR A 395 27.20 -15.39 -15.76
C THR A 395 25.95 -14.70 -15.23
N PRO A 396 25.23 -15.28 -14.24
CA PRO A 396 24.09 -14.59 -13.60
C PRO A 396 24.46 -13.21 -13.04
N ALA A 397 25.71 -13.04 -12.58
CA ALA A 397 26.22 -11.77 -12.09
C ALA A 397 26.38 -10.72 -13.19
N ALA A 398 26.99 -11.08 -14.33
CA ALA A 398 27.14 -10.19 -15.48
C ALA A 398 25.79 -9.89 -16.16
N ILE A 399 24.88 -10.88 -16.18
CA ILE A 399 23.51 -10.73 -16.68
C ILE A 399 22.74 -9.70 -15.85
N ALA A 400 22.77 -9.80 -14.51
CA ALA A 400 22.05 -8.87 -13.64
C ALA A 400 22.53 -7.41 -13.80
N VAL A 401 23.85 -7.20 -13.92
CA VAL A 401 24.42 -5.87 -14.16
C VAL A 401 24.09 -5.35 -15.57
N ALA A 402 24.05 -6.22 -16.58
CA ALA A 402 23.57 -5.85 -17.91
C ALA A 402 22.06 -5.53 -17.95
N CYS A 403 21.26 -6.14 -17.06
CA CYS A 403 19.86 -5.73 -16.84
C CYS A 403 19.78 -4.36 -16.17
N GLU A 404 20.58 -4.10 -15.13
CA GLU A 404 20.61 -2.81 -14.40
C GLU A 404 20.88 -1.64 -15.36
N GLN A 405 21.91 -1.77 -16.20
CA GLN A 405 22.23 -0.76 -17.22
C GLN A 405 21.13 -0.63 -18.27
N LEU A 406 20.57 -1.74 -18.78
CA LEU A 406 19.52 -1.67 -19.81
C LEU A 406 18.25 -0.98 -19.31
N VAL A 407 17.88 -1.12 -18.04
CA VAL A 407 16.72 -0.38 -17.48
C VAL A 407 17.05 1.11 -17.35
N PHE A 408 18.23 1.47 -16.83
CA PHE A 408 18.68 2.86 -16.75
C PHE A 408 18.73 3.55 -18.12
N ASP A 409 19.18 2.83 -19.16
CA ASP A 409 19.23 3.31 -20.55
C ASP A 409 17.85 3.26 -21.26
N THR A 410 16.80 2.76 -20.60
CA THR A 410 15.45 2.61 -21.18
C THR A 410 14.40 3.51 -20.54
N VAL A 411 14.54 3.88 -19.26
CA VAL A 411 13.53 4.64 -18.50
C VAL A 411 13.96 6.11 -18.35
N ASP A 412 13.78 6.88 -19.44
CA ASP A 412 14.21 8.27 -19.54
C ASP A 412 13.37 9.24 -18.68
N GLU A 413 12.07 8.98 -18.51
CA GLU A 413 11.14 9.91 -17.85
C GLU A 413 10.94 9.61 -16.35
N LYS A 414 11.73 10.28 -15.50
CA LYS A 414 11.61 10.21 -14.04
C LYS A 414 10.47 11.10 -13.49
N ASN A 415 9.23 10.74 -13.80
CA ASN A 415 8.03 11.40 -13.24
C ASN A 415 7.55 10.72 -11.96
N PHE A 416 7.11 11.51 -10.98
CA PHE A 416 6.49 11.03 -9.75
C PHE A 416 4.97 10.76 -9.90
N SER A 417 4.46 10.60 -11.13
CA SER A 417 3.02 10.52 -11.45
C SER A 417 2.54 9.15 -11.94
N THR A 418 3.38 8.11 -11.85
CA THR A 418 3.07 6.78 -12.38
C THR A 418 2.38 5.88 -11.35
N ALA A 419 1.36 5.16 -11.80
CA ALA A 419 0.75 4.03 -11.10
C ALA A 419 1.71 2.84 -11.02
N PHE A 420 1.56 1.97 -10.01
CA PHE A 420 2.45 0.83 -9.72
C PHE A 420 2.55 -0.11 -10.94
N ALA A 421 3.41 0.22 -11.90
CA ALA A 421 3.21 -0.25 -13.26
C ALA A 421 3.75 -1.67 -13.39
N THR A 422 3.04 -2.51 -14.14
CA THR A 422 3.56 -3.82 -14.48
C THR A 422 4.83 -3.68 -15.32
N ALA A 423 5.79 -4.60 -15.21
CA ALA A 423 7.03 -4.53 -15.97
C ALA A 423 6.80 -4.41 -17.50
N ALA A 424 5.73 -5.03 -18.01
CA ALA A 424 5.25 -4.86 -19.38
C ALA A 424 4.83 -3.42 -19.72
N GLU A 425 4.15 -2.72 -18.81
CA GLU A 425 3.82 -1.31 -18.98
C GLU A 425 5.07 -0.43 -18.97
N VAL A 426 6.02 -0.65 -18.06
CA VAL A 426 7.29 0.11 -18.04
C VAL A 426 8.09 -0.12 -19.34
N ALA A 427 8.12 -1.36 -19.83
CA ALA A 427 8.77 -1.70 -21.11
C ALA A 427 8.09 -1.04 -22.33
N ARG A 428 6.79 -0.69 -22.23
CA ARG A 428 6.06 0.09 -23.25
C ARG A 428 6.21 1.61 -23.06
N SER A 429 6.10 2.09 -21.83
CA SER A 429 6.02 3.52 -21.49
C SER A 429 7.36 4.23 -21.44
N LYS A 430 8.43 3.51 -21.07
CA LYS A 430 9.77 4.07 -20.82
C LYS A 430 9.82 5.18 -19.76
N SER A 431 8.90 5.12 -18.80
CA SER A 431 8.56 6.23 -17.91
C SER A 431 8.18 5.70 -16.52
N GLY A 432 8.68 6.32 -15.44
CA GLY A 432 8.41 5.93 -14.05
C GLY A 432 9.47 6.35 -13.01
N ASP A 433 9.19 6.12 -11.72
CA ASP A 433 10.09 6.41 -10.60
C ASP A 433 10.89 5.15 -10.16
N CYS A 434 11.46 5.15 -8.94
CA CYS A 434 12.16 3.99 -8.37
C CYS A 434 11.34 2.69 -8.43
N THR A 435 10.02 2.82 -8.36
CA THR A 435 9.06 1.73 -8.37
C THR A 435 9.17 0.94 -9.69
N GLU A 436 9.08 1.66 -10.80
CA GLU A 436 9.07 1.11 -12.16
C GLU A 436 10.45 0.54 -12.57
N HIS A 437 11.52 1.22 -12.17
CA HIS A 437 12.89 0.74 -12.40
C HIS A 437 13.13 -0.62 -11.70
N ALA A 438 12.63 -0.78 -10.46
CA ALA A 438 12.83 -1.99 -9.67
C ALA A 438 12.02 -3.19 -10.18
N VAL A 439 10.76 -3.00 -10.59
CA VAL A 439 9.94 -4.10 -11.15
C VAL A 439 10.40 -4.52 -12.54
N LEU A 440 10.83 -3.58 -13.40
CA LEU A 440 11.37 -3.91 -14.71
C LEU A 440 12.73 -4.61 -14.62
N LEU A 441 13.63 -4.16 -13.74
CA LEU A 441 14.91 -4.84 -13.49
C LEU A 441 14.69 -6.27 -12.97
N ALA A 442 13.76 -6.47 -12.03
CA ALA A 442 13.39 -7.80 -11.58
C ALA A 442 12.86 -8.67 -12.73
N ALA A 443 11.99 -8.14 -13.60
CA ALA A 443 11.40 -8.89 -14.70
C ALA A 443 12.43 -9.28 -15.78
N LEU A 444 13.39 -8.42 -16.10
CA LEU A 444 14.49 -8.72 -17.03
C LEU A 444 15.44 -9.79 -16.46
N CYS A 445 15.75 -9.74 -15.16
CA CYS A 445 16.53 -10.79 -14.48
C CYS A 445 15.79 -12.14 -14.53
N ARG A 446 14.49 -12.17 -14.18
CA ARG A 446 13.65 -13.38 -14.27
C ARG A 446 13.60 -13.95 -15.69
N THR A 447 13.47 -13.09 -16.69
CA THR A 447 13.52 -13.46 -18.13
C THR A 447 14.81 -14.18 -18.52
N LYS A 448 15.92 -13.95 -17.81
CA LYS A 448 17.22 -14.59 -18.03
C LYS A 448 17.49 -15.78 -17.09
N ASN A 449 16.47 -16.27 -16.39
CA ASN A 449 16.56 -17.30 -15.35
C ASN A 449 17.47 -16.92 -14.17
N VAL A 450 17.55 -15.62 -13.84
CA VAL A 450 18.24 -15.14 -12.63
C VAL A 450 17.16 -14.72 -11.61
N PRO A 451 17.07 -15.35 -10.41
CA PRO A 451 16.00 -15.05 -9.47
C PRO A 451 16.11 -13.61 -8.97
N ALA A 452 14.99 -12.88 -8.98
CA ALA A 452 14.95 -11.47 -8.60
C ALA A 452 13.65 -11.11 -7.85
N ARG A 453 13.78 -10.25 -6.85
CA ARG A 453 12.69 -9.69 -6.03
C ARG A 453 12.91 -8.20 -5.82
N VAL A 454 11.89 -7.46 -5.42
CA VAL A 454 12.06 -6.04 -5.06
C VAL A 454 12.39 -5.92 -3.58
N ALA A 455 13.19 -4.92 -3.22
CA ALA A 455 13.50 -4.55 -1.85
C ALA A 455 13.07 -3.10 -1.62
N LEU A 456 12.45 -2.85 -0.47
CA LEU A 456 11.83 -1.58 -0.12
C LEU A 456 12.49 -1.02 1.13
N GLY A 457 12.72 0.28 1.16
CA GLY A 457 13.36 0.92 2.29
C GLY A 457 13.72 2.37 2.04
N LEU A 458 14.94 2.75 2.43
CA LEU A 458 15.38 4.12 2.54
C LEU A 458 16.73 4.34 1.86
N ILE A 459 16.86 5.43 1.10
CA ILE A 459 18.17 5.91 0.59
C ILE A 459 18.48 7.32 1.08
N TYR A 460 19.76 7.60 1.29
CA TYR A 460 20.22 8.97 1.56
C TYR A 460 20.13 9.86 0.31
N VAL A 461 19.51 11.04 0.45
CA VAL A 461 19.36 12.07 -0.59
C VAL A 461 20.28 13.25 -0.23
N PRO A 462 21.44 13.41 -0.89
CA PRO A 462 22.46 14.38 -0.47
C PRO A 462 22.02 15.84 -0.63
N ALA A 463 21.05 16.11 -1.52
CA ALA A 463 20.54 17.44 -1.79
C ALA A 463 19.64 18.00 -0.67
N THR A 464 18.97 17.13 0.11
CA THR A 464 18.13 17.53 1.26
C THR A 464 18.72 17.11 2.61
N GLN A 465 19.71 16.21 2.61
CA GLN A 465 20.33 15.60 3.80
C GLN A 465 19.37 14.69 4.59
N GLU A 466 18.42 14.09 3.88
CA GLU A 466 17.41 13.19 4.44
C GLU A 466 17.57 11.77 3.90
N PHE A 467 16.99 10.79 4.60
CA PHE A 467 16.65 9.49 4.03
C PHE A 467 15.23 9.54 3.45
N ALA A 468 15.07 9.19 2.19
CA ALA A 468 13.78 9.12 1.49
C ALA A 468 13.38 7.67 1.21
N TYR A 469 12.08 7.39 1.11
CA TYR A 469 11.59 6.12 0.58
C TYR A 469 12.17 5.82 -0.81
N HIS A 470 12.55 4.56 -1.02
CA HIS A 470 13.03 4.05 -2.31
C HIS A 470 12.69 2.56 -2.46
N MET A 471 12.55 2.12 -3.72
CA MET A 471 12.48 0.71 -4.10
C MET A 471 13.60 0.37 -5.08
N TRP A 472 14.22 -0.81 -4.89
CA TRP A 472 15.30 -1.32 -5.74
C TRP A 472 15.15 -2.84 -5.92
N THR A 473 16.07 -3.48 -6.65
CA THR A 473 16.00 -4.93 -6.90
C THR A 473 17.04 -5.68 -6.07
N GLU A 474 16.66 -6.78 -5.45
CA GLU A 474 17.60 -7.81 -5.00
C GLU A 474 17.60 -8.97 -5.99
N VAL A 475 18.80 -9.42 -6.37
CA VAL A 475 19.02 -10.51 -7.32
C VAL A 475 19.81 -11.62 -6.64
N TYR A 476 19.40 -12.88 -6.83
CA TYR A 476 20.02 -14.02 -6.16
C TYR A 476 21.21 -14.55 -6.97
N VAL A 477 22.40 -14.28 -6.47
CA VAL A 477 23.68 -14.60 -7.13
C VAL A 477 24.62 -15.20 -6.10
N GLN A 478 25.28 -16.32 -6.41
CA GLN A 478 26.29 -16.94 -5.53
C GLN A 478 25.77 -17.13 -4.08
N SER A 479 24.62 -17.80 -3.93
CA SER A 479 23.88 -18.03 -2.68
C SER A 479 23.47 -16.75 -1.89
N THR A 480 23.54 -15.57 -2.51
CA THR A 480 23.37 -14.27 -1.85
C THR A 480 22.29 -13.44 -2.56
N TRP A 481 21.30 -12.93 -1.82
CA TRP A 481 20.49 -11.81 -2.29
C TRP A 481 21.35 -10.54 -2.28
N ALA A 482 21.68 -10.01 -3.47
CA ALA A 482 22.51 -8.83 -3.64
C ALA A 482 21.73 -7.70 -4.33
N PRO A 483 21.80 -6.46 -3.83
CA PRO A 483 21.01 -5.36 -4.37
C PRO A 483 21.65 -4.71 -5.61
N LEU A 484 20.81 -4.23 -6.53
CA LEU A 484 21.10 -3.40 -7.70
C LEU A 484 20.05 -2.29 -7.79
N ASP A 485 20.43 -1.13 -8.35
CA ASP A 485 19.56 0.05 -8.46
C ASP A 485 19.65 0.66 -9.86
N ALA A 486 18.70 0.25 -10.71
CA ALA A 486 18.54 0.77 -12.07
C ALA A 486 18.19 2.28 -12.12
N THR A 487 17.85 2.95 -11.03
CA THR A 487 17.69 4.43 -11.05
C THR A 487 19.03 5.16 -11.15
N LYS A 488 20.15 4.48 -10.82
CA LYS A 488 21.53 5.00 -10.83
C LYS A 488 22.53 4.19 -11.67
N ALA A 489 22.29 2.90 -11.92
CA ALA A 489 23.18 1.97 -12.63
C ALA A 489 24.65 1.96 -12.12
N GLN A 490 24.83 1.87 -10.80
CA GLN A 490 26.17 1.93 -10.18
C GLN A 490 26.82 0.55 -9.93
N THR A 491 26.27 -0.54 -10.48
CA THR A 491 26.74 -1.92 -10.22
C THR A 491 26.74 -2.24 -8.71
N GLY A 492 25.59 -2.01 -8.08
CA GLY A 492 25.35 -2.24 -6.66
C GLY A 492 25.27 -0.98 -5.80
N THR A 493 24.85 -1.20 -4.57
CA THR A 493 24.56 -0.16 -3.56
C THR A 493 25.78 0.18 -2.70
N SER A 494 25.83 1.43 -2.20
CA SER A 494 26.68 1.83 -1.08
C SER A 494 26.02 1.44 0.26
N ALA A 495 26.66 1.79 1.38
CA ALA A 495 26.08 1.62 2.71
C ALA A 495 24.87 2.56 3.00
N CYS A 496 24.52 3.49 2.11
CA CYS A 496 23.42 4.44 2.30
C CYS A 496 22.02 3.89 1.96
N TYR A 497 21.85 2.56 1.91
CA TYR A 497 20.60 1.88 1.53
C TYR A 497 20.11 1.00 2.69
N ILE A 498 19.15 1.49 3.48
CA ILE A 498 18.59 0.75 4.62
C ILE A 498 17.35 0.00 4.16
N LYS A 499 17.38 -1.33 4.27
CA LYS A 499 16.28 -2.21 3.85
C LYS A 499 15.26 -2.41 4.97
N ILE A 500 13.99 -2.22 4.64
CA ILE A 500 12.85 -2.40 5.55
C ILE A 500 12.04 -3.65 5.19
N ALA A 501 11.89 -3.96 3.90
CA ALA A 501 11.14 -5.12 3.41
C ALA A 501 11.70 -5.65 2.09
N ASP A 502 11.21 -6.81 1.66
CA ASP A 502 11.28 -7.28 0.28
C ASP A 502 9.98 -8.01 -0.10
N ALA A 503 9.74 -8.14 -1.40
CA ALA A 503 8.59 -8.85 -1.95
C ALA A 503 8.91 -9.48 -3.31
N SER A 504 8.39 -10.69 -3.55
CA SER A 504 8.39 -11.31 -4.88
C SER A 504 7.10 -11.02 -5.66
N PHE A 505 6.04 -10.49 -5.01
CA PHE A 505 4.67 -10.26 -5.53
C PHE A 505 3.92 -11.53 -5.95
N ASP A 506 4.24 -12.65 -5.32
CA ASP A 506 3.57 -13.95 -5.42
C ASP A 506 2.21 -14.01 -4.71
N ASP A 507 1.98 -13.13 -3.74
CA ASP A 507 0.67 -12.86 -3.12
C ASP A 507 -0.28 -12.02 -4.02
N GLY A 508 0.26 -11.40 -5.07
CA GLY A 508 -0.48 -10.57 -6.03
C GLY A 508 -0.89 -9.18 -5.52
N SER A 509 -0.29 -8.63 -4.45
CA SER A 509 -0.66 -7.29 -3.96
C SER A 509 0.54 -6.34 -3.80
N PRO A 510 0.74 -5.37 -4.73
CA PRO A 510 1.77 -4.31 -4.59
C PRO A 510 1.71 -3.60 -3.24
N LEU A 511 0.48 -3.31 -2.80
CA LEU A 511 0.22 -2.58 -1.57
C LEU A 511 0.81 -3.31 -0.36
N GLN A 512 0.69 -4.64 -0.29
CA GLN A 512 1.11 -5.39 0.89
C GLN A 512 2.62 -5.30 1.16
N ALA A 513 3.45 -5.14 0.11
CA ALA A 513 4.89 -4.90 0.24
C ALA A 513 5.24 -3.51 0.83
N LEU A 514 4.37 -2.50 0.67
CA LEU A 514 4.58 -1.13 1.16
C LEU A 514 4.31 -0.99 2.66
N LEU A 515 3.46 -1.86 3.22
CA LEU A 515 2.92 -1.74 4.58
C LEU A 515 4.00 -1.70 5.68
N PRO A 516 5.11 -2.45 5.59
CA PRO A 516 6.25 -2.32 6.52
C PRO A 516 6.93 -0.95 6.47
N VAL A 517 7.04 -0.33 5.30
CA VAL A 517 7.69 0.99 5.15
C VAL A 517 6.77 2.10 5.67
N ALA A 518 5.48 2.05 5.30
CA ALA A 518 4.50 3.04 5.72
C ALA A 518 4.36 3.13 7.24
N LYS A 519 4.47 2.01 7.95
CA LYS A 519 4.48 1.94 9.43
C LYS A 519 5.70 2.59 10.11
N ILE A 520 6.76 2.94 9.35
CA ILE A 520 8.02 3.49 9.88
C ILE A 520 8.18 4.98 9.53
N LEU A 521 7.84 5.38 8.31
CA LEU A 521 7.94 6.78 7.86
C LEU A 521 7.18 7.72 8.81
N GLY A 522 7.76 8.88 9.11
CA GLY A 522 7.21 9.86 10.06
C GLY A 522 7.08 9.42 11.54
N HIS A 523 7.39 8.17 11.88
CA HIS A 523 7.38 7.63 13.25
C HIS A 523 8.76 7.11 13.69
N VAL A 524 9.82 7.63 13.04
CA VAL A 524 11.19 7.14 13.16
C VAL A 524 12.18 8.29 13.28
N THR A 525 13.21 8.08 14.11
CA THR A 525 14.45 8.86 14.10
C THR A 525 15.60 7.95 13.69
N LEU A 526 16.53 8.48 12.90
CA LEU A 526 17.67 7.74 12.35
C LEU A 526 18.98 8.49 12.62
N GLU A 527 19.76 7.97 13.56
CA GLU A 527 21.07 8.51 13.92
C GLU A 527 22.18 7.78 13.15
N VAL A 528 23.11 8.53 12.57
CA VAL A 528 24.34 7.97 11.98
C VAL A 528 25.41 7.88 13.07
N MET A 529 25.85 6.66 13.39
CA MET A 529 26.70 6.37 14.55
C MET A 529 28.19 6.22 14.19
N GLU A 530 28.50 5.60 13.05
CA GLU A 530 29.86 5.42 12.51
C GLU A 530 29.80 5.24 10.99
N ILE A 531 30.84 5.67 10.29
CA ILE A 531 30.98 5.64 8.81
C ILE A 531 32.37 5.09 8.47
N GLU A 532 32.46 4.13 7.53
CA GLU A 532 33.69 3.56 6.96
C GLU A 532 33.66 3.52 5.42
#